data_AF-A0A0F2NZL8-F1
#
_entry.id   AF-A0A0F2NZL8-F1
#
_cell.length_a   1.000
_cell.length_b   1.000
_cell.length_c   1.000
_cell.angle_alpha   90.00
_cell.angle_beta   90.00
_cell.angle_gamma   90.00
#
_symmetry.space_group_name_H-M   'P 1'
#
loop_
_entity.id
_entity.type
_entity.pdbx_description
1 polymer ?
#
loop_
_entity_poly.entity_id
_entity_poly.type
_entity_poly.pdbx_seq_one_letter_code
_entity_poly.pdbx_strand_id
1 'polypeptide(L)'
;MEHSHDHHTPEPYKYAVHHSEEEGKKARRVIWNMFWVLLAITTVEVTLGLIWKNIGISWGAVKMTFIVLTIAKAYYIVAYYMHLKHEVKALKNTIIVPFVLFALYLLYHVITEGVYSEMMEKWLY
;
A
#
# COMPACT_ATOMS: atom_id res chain seq x y z
N MET A 1 4.12 11.32 66.56
CA MET A 1 3.96 10.48 65.36
C MET A 1 3.11 11.29 64.41
N GLU A 2 3.76 12.11 63.59
CA GLU A 2 3.12 13.02 62.65
C GLU A 2 2.64 12.19 61.46
N HIS A 3 1.33 12.20 61.19
CA HIS A 3 0.74 11.49 60.06
C HIS A 3 1.03 12.31 58.79
N SER A 4 1.94 11.83 57.93
CA SER A 4 2.22 12.47 56.64
C SER A 4 0.95 12.43 55.78
N HIS A 5 0.38 13.60 55.51
CA HIS A 5 -0.65 13.74 54.50
C HIS A 5 0.01 13.67 53.13
N ASP A 6 -0.10 12.51 52.50
CA ASP A 6 0.34 12.27 51.15
C ASP A 6 -0.54 13.11 50.22
N HIS A 7 -0.03 14.29 49.83
CA HIS A 7 -0.65 15.12 48.81
C HIS A 7 -0.60 14.35 47.49
N HIS A 8 -1.66 13.60 47.21
CA HIS A 8 -1.89 12.94 45.93
C HIS A 8 -2.14 14.04 44.89
N THR A 9 -1.06 14.61 44.35
CA THR A 9 -1.13 15.47 43.16
C THR A 9 -1.61 14.57 42.02
N PRO A 10 -2.74 14.87 41.36
CA PRO A 10 -3.09 14.19 40.12
C PRO A 10 -2.08 14.69 39.07
N GLU A 11 -0.92 14.05 39.01
CA GLU A 11 0.09 14.30 37.98
C GLU A 11 -0.60 14.16 36.62
N PRO A 12 -0.72 15.24 35.82
CA PRO A 12 -1.41 15.17 34.56
C PRO A 12 -0.52 14.39 33.59
N TYR A 13 -0.80 13.09 33.41
CA TYR A 13 -0.49 12.31 32.21
C TYR A 13 0.83 12.71 31.49
N LYS A 14 1.98 12.65 32.18
CA LYS A 14 3.31 12.95 31.61
C LYS A 14 3.78 11.98 30.51
N TYR A 15 2.88 11.16 29.99
CA TYR A 15 3.05 10.26 28.85
C TYR A 15 2.38 10.80 27.58
N ALA A 16 2.01 12.10 27.54
CA ALA A 16 1.79 12.80 26.28
C ALA A 16 3.09 12.72 25.47
N VAL A 17 3.10 11.79 24.52
CA VAL A 17 4.21 11.44 23.65
C VAL A 17 4.86 12.73 23.12
N HIS A 18 6.02 13.09 23.68
CA HIS A 18 6.83 14.21 23.20
C HIS A 18 7.50 13.83 21.88
N HIS A 19 6.71 13.61 20.83
CA HIS A 19 7.22 13.62 19.47
C HIS A 19 7.65 15.06 19.17
N SER A 20 8.94 15.27 18.93
CA SER A 20 9.42 16.59 18.54
C SER A 20 8.70 17.04 17.26
N GLU A 21 8.28 18.30 17.17
CA GLU A 21 7.60 18.82 15.98
C GLU A 21 8.43 18.62 14.69
N GLU A 22 9.75 18.60 14.86
CA GLU A 22 10.78 18.30 13.87
C GLU A 22 10.61 16.91 13.23
N GLU A 23 10.41 15.88 14.05
CA GLU A 23 10.21 14.48 13.59
C GLU A 23 8.87 14.31 12.88
N GLY A 24 7.82 14.92 13.41
CA GLY A 24 6.48 14.89 12.79
C GLY A 24 6.46 15.59 11.43
N LYS A 25 7.22 16.68 11.25
CA LYS A 25 7.36 17.36 9.94
C LYS A 25 8.05 16.48 8.91
N LYS A 26 9.08 15.73 9.28
CA LYS A 26 9.77 14.80 8.37
C LYS A 26 8.85 13.66 7.93
N ALA A 27 8.13 13.03 8.85
CA ALA A 27 7.17 11.97 8.54
C ALA A 27 6.07 12.45 7.57
N ARG A 28 5.46 13.61 7.85
CA ARG A 28 4.44 14.21 6.97
C ARG A 28 4.97 14.48 5.56
N ARG A 29 6.19 14.99 5.43
CA ARG A 29 6.81 15.28 4.13
C ARG A 29 7.03 14.01 3.30
N VAL A 30 7.45 12.92 3.93
CA VAL A 30 7.64 11.62 3.27
C VAL A 30 6.32 11.09 2.71
N ILE A 31 5.25 11.13 3.52
CA ILE A 31 3.91 10.69 3.11
C ILE A 31 3.41 11.51 1.92
N TRP A 32 3.52 12.84 1.98
CA TRP A 32 3.09 13.72 0.90
C TRP A 32 3.86 13.47 -0.40
N ASN A 33 5.17 13.25 -0.31
CA ASN A 33 5.98 12.96 -1.50
C ASN A 33 5.53 11.66 -2.18
N MET A 34 5.24 10.62 -1.40
CA MET A 34 4.79 9.33 -1.92
C MET A 34 3.38 9.38 -2.49
N PHE A 35 2.49 10.10 -1.82
CA PHE A 35 1.16 10.34 -2.32
C PHE A 35 1.21 10.94 -3.73
N TRP A 36 2.02 11.98 -3.95
CA TRP A 36 2.17 12.59 -5.27
C TRP A 36 2.82 11.67 -6.30
N VAL A 37 3.85 10.89 -5.92
CA VAL A 37 4.48 9.92 -6.83
C VAL A 37 3.48 8.84 -7.27
N LEU A 38 2.76 8.24 -6.31
CA LEU A 38 1.78 7.19 -6.59
C LEU A 38 0.57 7.72 -7.34
N LEU A 39 0.14 8.94 -7.04
CA LEU A 39 -0.90 9.62 -7.79
C LEU A 39 -0.47 9.84 -9.23
N ALA A 40 0.74 10.37 -9.47
CA ALA A 40 1.27 10.57 -10.81
C ALA A 40 1.34 9.27 -11.62
N ILE A 41 1.88 8.19 -11.04
CA ILE A 41 1.91 6.86 -11.67
C ILE A 41 0.49 6.40 -12.04
N THR A 42 -0.46 6.53 -11.09
CA THR A 42 -1.85 6.12 -11.30
C THR A 42 -2.53 6.96 -12.38
N THR A 43 -2.29 8.28 -12.41
CA THR A 43 -2.84 9.17 -13.43
C THR A 43 -2.33 8.76 -14.81
N VAL A 44 -1.03 8.52 -14.97
CA VAL A 44 -0.46 8.05 -16.24
C VAL A 44 -1.10 6.73 -16.69
N GLU A 45 -1.26 5.79 -15.76
CA GLU A 45 -1.86 4.48 -16.03
C GLU A 45 -3.31 4.59 -16.50
N VAL A 46 -4.14 5.37 -15.79
CA VAL A 46 -5.54 5.61 -16.16
C VAL A 46 -5.64 6.36 -17.49
N THR A 47 -4.84 7.41 -17.69
CA THR A 47 -4.83 8.14 -18.95
C THR A 47 -4.45 7.23 -20.12
N LEU A 48 -3.42 6.39 -19.97
CA LEU A 48 -3.05 5.40 -20.99
C LEU A 48 -4.22 4.45 -21.29
N GLY A 49 -4.91 3.97 -20.26
CA GLY A 49 -6.11 3.14 -20.40
C GLY A 49 -7.28 3.81 -21.13
N LEU A 50 -7.38 5.13 -21.08
CA LEU A 50 -8.41 5.90 -21.79
C LEU A 50 -8.03 6.16 -23.25
N ILE A 51 -6.76 6.49 -23.51
CA ILE A 51 -6.34 6.97 -24.84
C ILE A 51 -5.77 5.88 -25.75
N TRP A 52 -5.44 4.69 -25.25
CA TRP A 52 -4.69 3.67 -26.01
C TRP A 52 -5.29 3.33 -27.38
N LYS A 53 -6.63 3.31 -27.49
CA LYS A 53 -7.34 3.05 -28.76
C LYS A 53 -7.10 4.15 -29.79
N ASN A 54 -6.95 5.39 -29.36
CA ASN A 54 -6.78 6.56 -30.22
C ASN A 54 -5.34 6.71 -30.73
N ILE A 55 -4.36 6.18 -29.98
CA ILE A 55 -2.92 6.27 -30.30
C ILE A 55 -2.37 5.02 -31.00
N GLY A 56 -3.24 4.04 -31.34
CA GLY A 56 -2.86 2.85 -32.12
C GLY A 56 -1.93 1.88 -31.40
N ILE A 57 -1.87 1.90 -30.06
CA ILE A 57 -1.05 0.96 -29.29
C ILE A 57 -1.71 -0.41 -29.25
N SER A 58 -0.92 -1.48 -29.41
CA SER A 58 -1.41 -2.85 -29.32
C SER A 58 -1.95 -3.17 -27.92
N TRP A 59 -3.06 -3.91 -27.86
CA TRP A 59 -3.66 -4.30 -26.57
C TRP A 59 -2.69 -5.08 -25.67
N GLY A 60 -1.81 -5.88 -26.28
CA GLY A 60 -0.76 -6.61 -25.55
C GLY A 60 0.22 -5.68 -24.84
N ALA A 61 0.68 -4.62 -25.51
CA ALA A 61 1.60 -3.64 -24.92
C ALA A 61 0.94 -2.86 -23.77
N VAL A 62 -0.35 -2.53 -23.90
CA VAL A 62 -1.12 -1.89 -22.83
C VAL A 62 -1.19 -2.81 -21.62
N LYS A 63 -1.63 -4.07 -21.78
CA LYS A 63 -1.70 -5.04 -20.68
C LYS A 63 -0.36 -5.20 -19.94
N MET A 64 0.75 -5.34 -20.68
CA MET A 64 2.07 -5.44 -20.07
C MET A 64 2.45 -4.18 -19.29
N THR A 65 2.11 -2.99 -19.82
CA THR A 65 2.38 -1.72 -19.14
C THR A 65 1.60 -1.60 -17.83
N PHE A 66 0.32 -1.99 -17.83
CA PHE A 66 -0.51 -2.03 -16.61
C PHE A 66 0.06 -2.99 -15.55
N ILE A 67 0.53 -4.18 -15.95
CA ILE A 67 1.14 -5.14 -15.01
C ILE A 67 2.41 -4.55 -14.39
N VAL A 68 3.30 -3.97 -15.20
CA VAL A 68 4.56 -3.39 -14.72
C VAL A 68 4.31 -2.19 -13.80
N LEU A 69 3.40 -1.28 -14.17
CA LEU A 69 3.04 -0.13 -13.34
C LEU A 69 2.38 -0.55 -12.02
N THR A 70 1.53 -1.58 -12.04
CA THR A 70 0.91 -2.15 -10.83
C THR A 70 1.96 -2.73 -9.88
N ILE A 71 2.96 -3.45 -10.39
CA ILE A 71 4.06 -3.99 -9.58
C ILE A 71 4.92 -2.85 -9.01
N ALA A 72 5.25 -1.85 -9.82
CA ALA A 72 6.01 -0.68 -9.37
C ALA A 72 5.27 0.06 -8.25
N LYS A 73 3.96 0.26 -8.41
CA LYS A 73 3.09 0.86 -7.40
C LYS A 73 3.07 0.05 -6.11
N ALA A 74 2.90 -1.26 -6.20
CA ALA A 74 2.90 -2.16 -5.04
C ALA A 74 4.24 -2.13 -4.30
N TYR A 75 5.37 -2.12 -5.02
CA TYR A 75 6.69 -1.96 -4.44
C TYR A 75 6.83 -0.63 -3.68
N TYR A 76 6.44 0.49 -4.30
CA TYR A 76 6.48 1.80 -3.63
C TYR A 76 5.60 1.82 -2.38
N ILE A 77 4.44 1.17 -2.41
CA ILE A 77 3.56 1.09 -1.25
C ILE A 77 4.21 0.28 -0.12
N VAL A 78 4.68 -0.93 -0.40
CA VAL A 78 5.26 -1.80 0.64
C VAL A 78 6.56 -1.23 1.20
N ALA A 79 7.45 -0.72 0.34
CA ALA A 79 8.74 -0.21 0.77
C ALA A 79 8.61 1.02 1.69
N TYR A 80 7.58 1.85 1.49
CA TYR A 80 7.51 3.15 2.11
C TYR A 80 6.27 3.44 3.00
N TYR A 81 5.05 3.03 2.63
CA TYR A 81 3.89 3.23 3.51
C TYR A 81 3.98 2.43 4.80
N MET A 82 4.69 1.31 4.76
CA MET A 82 4.86 0.46 5.93
C MET A 82 6.13 0.77 6.74
N HIS A 83 6.89 1.83 6.38
CA HIS A 83 8.12 2.25 7.07
C HIS A 83 9.16 1.13 7.28
N LEU A 84 9.09 0.07 6.47
CA LEU A 84 9.80 -1.20 6.66
C LEU A 84 11.30 -1.14 6.43
N LYS A 85 11.79 0.00 5.94
CA LYS A 85 13.20 0.18 5.60
C LYS A 85 14.10 0.21 6.85
N HIS A 86 13.58 0.61 8.01
CA HIS A 86 14.34 0.71 9.27
C HIS A 86 13.64 0.07 10.48
N GLU A 87 12.51 -0.62 10.25
CA GLU A 87 11.66 -1.22 11.29
C GLU A 87 12.04 -2.67 11.63
N VAL A 88 11.55 -3.16 12.76
CA VAL A 88 11.79 -4.52 13.27
C VAL A 88 11.26 -5.58 12.31
N LYS A 89 12.09 -6.59 12.00
CA LYS A 89 11.76 -7.66 11.04
C LYS A 89 10.45 -8.40 11.33
N ALA A 90 10.04 -8.48 12.60
CA ALA A 90 8.77 -9.09 12.99
C ALA A 90 7.57 -8.28 12.49
N LEU A 91 7.56 -6.97 12.72
CA LEU A 91 6.49 -6.07 12.27
C LEU A 91 6.38 -6.08 10.74
N LYS A 92 7.53 -6.18 10.05
CA LYS A 92 7.58 -6.34 8.61
C LYS A 92 6.83 -7.57 8.12
N ASN A 93 7.12 -8.73 8.68
CA ASN A 93 6.49 -9.97 8.25
C ASN A 93 4.99 -9.98 8.56
N THR A 94 4.56 -9.35 9.66
CA THR A 94 3.13 -9.25 10.00
C THR A 94 2.31 -8.56 8.92
N ILE A 95 2.87 -7.63 8.14
CA ILE A 95 2.14 -6.94 7.08
C ILE A 95 2.43 -7.54 5.69
N ILE A 96 3.67 -7.92 5.40
CA ILE A 96 4.03 -8.52 4.10
C ILE A 96 3.33 -9.86 3.89
N VAL A 97 3.29 -10.73 4.92
CA VAL A 97 2.71 -12.08 4.81
C VAL A 97 1.23 -12.03 4.40
N PRO A 98 0.33 -11.33 5.11
CA PRO A 98 -1.07 -11.26 4.70
C PRO A 98 -1.25 -10.59 3.34
N PHE A 99 -0.46 -9.57 3.01
CA PHE A 99 -0.53 -8.89 1.72
C PHE A 99 -0.18 -9.84 0.55
N VAL A 100 0.93 -10.58 0.67
CA VAL A 100 1.37 -11.52 -0.37
C VAL A 100 0.43 -12.72 -0.44
N LEU A 101 0.00 -13.27 0.69
CA LEU A 101 -0.97 -14.36 0.72
C LEU A 101 -2.28 -13.98 0.03
N PHE A 102 -2.81 -12.78 0.34
CA PHE A 102 -4.02 -12.28 -0.29
C PHE A 102 -3.84 -12.08 -1.81
N ALA A 103 -2.72 -11.49 -2.23
CA ALA A 103 -2.43 -11.30 -3.65
C ALA A 103 -2.32 -12.62 -4.42
N LEU A 104 -1.64 -13.62 -3.85
CA LEU A 104 -1.53 -14.96 -4.44
C LEU A 104 -2.88 -15.68 -4.47
N TYR A 105 -3.69 -15.53 -3.42
CA TYR A 105 -5.03 -16.10 -3.36
C TYR A 105 -5.94 -15.51 -4.45
N LEU A 106 -5.93 -14.20 -4.63
CA LEU A 106 -6.67 -13.54 -5.72
C LEU A 106 -6.16 -13.97 -7.10
N LEU A 107 -4.84 -14.10 -7.27
CA LEU A 107 -4.26 -14.58 -8.52
C LEU A 107 -4.72 -16.01 -8.84
N TYR A 108 -4.74 -16.90 -7.84
CA TYR A 108 -5.28 -18.24 -7.98
C TYR A 108 -6.74 -18.21 -8.45
N HIS A 109 -7.59 -17.42 -7.78
CA HIS A 109 -9.01 -17.30 -8.13
C HIS A 109 -9.22 -16.79 -9.56
N VAL A 110 -8.51 -15.73 -9.96
CA VAL A 110 -8.62 -15.14 -11.30
C VAL A 110 -8.16 -16.12 -12.38
N ILE A 111 -7.09 -16.88 -12.14
CA ILE A 111 -6.63 -17.88 -13.11
C ILE A 111 -7.62 -19.04 -13.18
N THR A 112 -8.10 -19.56 -12.05
CA THR A 112 -9.07 -20.66 -12.07
C THR A 112 -10.37 -20.22 -12.71
N GLU A 113 -11.00 -19.17 -12.20
CA GLU A 113 -12.30 -18.70 -12.72
C GLU A 113 -12.19 -18.15 -14.14
N GLY A 114 -11.10 -17.46 -14.48
CA GLY A 114 -10.84 -16.95 -15.84
C GLY A 114 -10.71 -18.08 -16.86
N VAL A 115 -10.00 -19.17 -16.51
CA VAL A 115 -9.88 -20.34 -17.39
C VAL A 115 -11.18 -21.14 -17.45
N TYR A 116 -11.90 -21.28 -16.33
CA TYR A 116 -13.21 -21.93 -16.31
C TYR A 116 -14.25 -21.16 -17.14
N SER A 117 -14.25 -19.82 -17.11
CA SER A 117 -15.19 -19.01 -17.87
C SER A 117 -14.96 -19.07 -19.38
N GLU A 118 -13.72 -19.02 -19.87
CA GLU A 118 -13.43 -19.27 -21.30
C GLU A 118 -13.84 -20.68 -21.75
N MET A 119 -13.64 -21.68 -20.89
CA MET A 119 -14.05 -23.06 -21.17
C MET A 119 -15.58 -23.25 -21.18
N MET A 120 -16.30 -22.55 -20.31
CA MET A 120 -17.76 -22.57 -20.24
C MET A 120 -18.41 -21.84 -21.42
N GLU A 121 -17.85 -20.70 -21.85
CA GLU A 121 -18.32 -19.95 -23.01
C GLU A 121 -18.18 -20.77 -24.30
N LYS A 122 -17.13 -21.58 -24.41
CA LYS A 122 -16.87 -22.50 -25.54
C LYS A 122 -17.72 -23.78 -25.53
N TRP A 123 -18.43 -24.06 -24.43
CA TRP A 123 -19.32 -25.22 -24.26
C TRP A 123 -20.80 -24.86 -24.40
N LEU A 124 -21.16 -23.59 -24.18
CA LEU A 124 -22.53 -23.08 -24.21
C LEU A 124 -22.93 -22.41 -25.55
N TYR A 125 -21.99 -22.32 -26.50
CA TYR A 125 -22.16 -21.88 -27.89
C TYR A 125 -21.48 -22.84 -28.86
#